data_AF-A0A9E2R2P4-F1
#
_entry.id   AF-A0A9E2R2P4-F1
#
_cell.length_a   1.000
_cell.length_b   1.000
_cell.length_c   1.000
_cell.angle_alpha   90.00
_cell.angle_beta   90.00
_cell.angle_gamma   90.00
#
_symmetry.space_group_name_H-M   'P 1'
#
loop_
_entity.id
_entity.type
_entity.pdbx_description
1 polymer ?
#
loop_
_entity_poly.entity_id
_entity_poly.type
_entity_poly.pdbx_seq_one_letter_code
_entity_poly.pdbx_strand_id
1 'polypeptide(L)'
;MTDMISVPAISLFGAGSSWNDLVNLVVVLFIVLSAVSNLLRRKSSRSEEDGAQTPAPPADHPALRPPPPLAPRPAARPPKPVDWQEELRRLLAGQTEAPPPIRVPPPTPLAAPPSIRPPQIRAGVAPPTSGVEAAAAGLATLRESQAAYQQARQMDEAVSERLEQRGALSQAMSVYQQASLLDQQVAVRLHAVTSRPVRPTTVVRRTVHSVEISQTRALFRHPATARQAVIAAVILGPPPGLEV
;
A
#
# COMPACT_ATOMS: atom_id res chain seq x y z
N MET A 1 27.90 27.39 -5.48
CA MET A 1 27.53 26.99 -6.85
C MET A 1 27.43 25.48 -6.87
N THR A 2 26.24 24.96 -6.58
CA THR A 2 25.92 23.53 -6.63
C THR A 2 24.49 23.47 -7.13
N ASP A 3 24.35 23.13 -8.41
CA ASP A 3 23.07 23.02 -9.11
C ASP A 3 22.27 21.83 -8.55
N MET A 4 21.02 22.13 -8.21
CA MET A 4 20.00 21.17 -7.84
C MET A 4 19.51 20.44 -9.09
N ILE A 5 19.64 19.12 -9.08
CA ILE A 5 19.07 18.22 -10.07
C ILE A 5 17.54 18.29 -9.94
N SER A 6 16.90 18.93 -10.91
CA SER A 6 15.45 18.99 -11.06
C SER A 6 14.94 17.66 -11.64
N VAL A 7 14.16 16.92 -10.85
CA VAL A 7 13.45 15.71 -11.30
C VAL A 7 12.05 16.15 -11.76
N PRO A 8 11.67 15.98 -13.04
CA PRO A 8 10.33 16.35 -13.49
C PRO A 8 9.29 15.36 -12.95
N ALA A 9 8.22 15.93 -12.39
CA ALA A 9 7.03 15.22 -11.97
C ALA A 9 6.33 14.58 -13.18
N ILE A 10 6.13 13.27 -13.13
CA ILE A 10 5.42 12.50 -14.15
C ILE A 10 3.93 12.65 -13.89
N SER A 11 3.28 13.51 -14.67
CA SER A 11 1.82 13.65 -14.72
C SER A 11 1.23 12.42 -15.41
N LEU A 12 0.59 11.54 -14.64
CA LEU A 12 -0.25 10.45 -15.14
C LEU A 12 -1.72 10.89 -15.13
N PHE A 13 -2.44 10.48 -16.17
CA PHE A 13 -3.85 10.74 -16.50
C PHE A 13 -4.14 11.99 -17.33
N GLY A 14 -3.92 11.86 -18.63
CA GLY A 14 -4.66 12.57 -19.66
C GLY A 14 -5.11 11.57 -20.72
N ALA A 15 -6.39 11.22 -20.72
CA ALA A 15 -7.01 10.33 -21.69
C ALA A 15 -6.97 10.96 -23.09
N GLY A 16 -5.97 10.59 -23.87
CA GLY A 16 -5.83 10.87 -25.29
C GLY A 16 -4.80 9.92 -25.83
N SER A 17 -5.18 9.08 -26.81
CA SER A 17 -4.37 8.01 -27.39
C SER A 17 -3.12 8.55 -28.07
N SER A 18 -2.18 9.02 -27.26
CA SER A 18 -0.93 9.60 -27.65
C SER A 18 0.14 8.51 -27.58
N TRP A 19 1.09 8.55 -28.49
CA TRP A 19 2.23 7.63 -28.55
C TRP A 19 2.95 7.47 -27.19
N ASN A 20 2.88 8.49 -26.34
CA ASN A 20 3.43 8.51 -24.99
C ASN A 20 2.72 7.52 -24.04
N ASP A 21 1.42 7.28 -24.19
CA ASP A 21 0.70 6.27 -23.39
C ASP A 21 1.14 4.85 -23.76
N LEU A 22 1.41 4.59 -25.04
CA LEU A 22 1.91 3.28 -25.49
C LEU A 22 3.34 3.05 -24.99
N VAL A 23 4.20 4.07 -25.07
CA VAL A 23 5.57 4.00 -24.53
C VAL A 23 5.54 3.82 -23.01
N ASN A 24 4.70 4.57 -22.29
CA ASN A 24 4.56 4.44 -20.84
C ASN A 24 4.02 3.06 -20.44
N LEU A 25 3.04 2.52 -21.16
CA LEU A 25 2.52 1.18 -20.90
C LEU A 25 3.59 0.12 -21.10
N VAL A 26 4.38 0.20 -22.17
CA VAL A 26 5.50 -0.73 -22.41
C VAL A 26 6.58 -0.61 -21.33
N VAL A 27 6.93 0.61 -20.91
CA VAL A 27 7.91 0.83 -19.84
C VAL A 27 7.41 0.26 -18.51
N VAL A 28 6.17 0.54 -18.12
CA VAL A 28 5.56 0.00 -16.90
C VAL A 28 5.50 -1.52 -16.95
N LEU A 29 5.08 -2.09 -18.09
CA LEU A 29 5.04 -3.53 -18.30
C LEU A 29 6.45 -4.15 -18.14
N PHE A 30 7.48 -3.51 -18.71
CA PHE A 30 8.86 -3.99 -18.61
C PHE A 30 9.40 -3.93 -17.17
N ILE A 31 9.06 -2.88 -16.42
CA ILE A 31 9.42 -2.75 -14.99
C ILE A 31 8.74 -3.87 -14.18
N VAL A 32 7.45 -4.12 -14.40
CA VAL A 32 6.72 -5.19 -13.71
C VAL A 32 7.28 -6.57 -14.07
N LEU A 33 7.54 -6.85 -15.35
CA LEU A 33 8.16 -8.10 -15.78
C LEU A 33 9.56 -8.28 -15.17
N SER A 34 10.34 -7.20 -15.07
CA SER A 34 11.66 -7.24 -14.46
C SER A 34 11.59 -7.51 -12.95
N ALA A 35 10.64 -6.89 -12.24
CA ALA A 35 10.43 -7.14 -10.82
C ALA A 35 10.00 -8.59 -10.55
N VAL A 36 9.08 -9.13 -11.35
CA VAL A 36 8.61 -10.52 -11.24
C VAL A 36 9.75 -11.50 -11.58
N SER A 37 10.50 -11.23 -12.65
CA SER A 37 11.62 -12.08 -13.06
C SER A 37 12.76 -12.08 -12.04
N ASN A 38 13.05 -10.93 -11.43
CA ASN A 38 14.05 -10.81 -10.36
C ASN A 38 13.60 -11.56 -9.10
N LEU A 39 12.31 -11.51 -8.77
CA LEU A 39 11.75 -12.26 -7.64
C LEU A 39 11.78 -13.77 -7.88
N LEU A 40 11.49 -14.23 -9.11
CA LEU A 40 11.60 -15.64 -9.49
C LEU A 40 13.06 -16.12 -9.48
N ARG A 41 13.99 -15.34 -10.04
CA ARG A 41 15.43 -15.66 -10.01
C ARG A 41 15.97 -15.74 -8.59
N ARG A 42 15.60 -14.79 -7.72
CA ARG A 42 16.00 -14.80 -6.31
C ARG A 42 15.50 -16.05 -5.56
N LYS A 43 14.35 -16.60 -5.94
CA LYS A 43 13.84 -17.87 -5.41
C LYS A 43 14.63 -19.07 -5.94
N SER A 44 15.07 -19.04 -7.20
CA SER A 44 15.86 -20.12 -7.80
C SER A 44 17.30 -20.16 -7.28
N SER A 45 17.97 -19.01 -7.16
CA SER A 45 19.36 -18.94 -6.68
C SER A 45 19.50 -19.33 -5.21
N ARG A 46 18.43 -19.23 -4.42
CA ARG A 46 18.43 -19.66 -3.01
C ARG A 46 18.43 -21.17 -2.82
N SER A 47 18.16 -21.95 -3.87
CA SER A 47 18.25 -23.42 -3.83
C SER A 47 19.66 -23.95 -4.12
N GLU A 48 20.58 -23.12 -4.62
CA GLU A 48 21.89 -23.57 -5.12
C GLU A 48 23.05 -23.33 -4.14
N GLU A 49 22.89 -22.45 -3.13
CA GLU A 49 23.96 -22.08 -2.19
C GLU A 49 23.99 -22.87 -0.87
N ASP A 50 22.98 -23.67 -0.53
CA ASP A 50 22.92 -24.44 0.73
C ASP A 50 23.71 -25.78 0.70
N GLY A 51 24.54 -26.00 -0.33
CA GLY A 51 25.25 -27.26 -0.57
C GLY A 51 26.62 -27.43 0.10
N ALA A 52 27.21 -26.39 0.71
CA ALA A 52 28.60 -26.46 1.14
C ALA A 52 28.88 -25.77 2.48
N GLN A 53 28.63 -26.48 3.59
CA GLN A 53 29.48 -26.43 4.78
C GLN A 53 29.05 -27.48 5.83
N THR A 54 29.89 -28.50 5.98
CA THR A 54 29.93 -29.39 7.15
C THR A 54 30.99 -28.88 8.12
N PRO A 55 30.70 -28.80 9.42
CA PRO A 55 31.64 -29.30 10.41
C PRO A 55 31.02 -30.20 11.49
N ALA A 56 31.86 -31.06 12.04
CA ALA A 56 31.64 -32.20 12.93
C ALA A 56 31.22 -31.81 14.39
N PRO A 57 30.77 -32.77 15.23
CA PRO A 57 30.12 -32.52 16.52
C PRO A 57 31.12 -32.50 17.69
N PRO A 58 30.74 -31.90 18.83
CA PRO A 58 31.19 -32.40 20.13
C PRO A 58 30.01 -32.85 21.01
N ALA A 59 30.31 -33.91 21.75
CA ALA A 59 29.45 -34.61 22.69
C ALA A 59 29.23 -33.84 24.01
N ASP A 60 28.38 -34.45 24.83
CA ASP A 60 28.29 -34.37 26.29
C ASP A 60 27.19 -33.49 26.91
N HIS A 61 26.13 -34.20 27.33
CA HIS A 61 25.20 -33.81 28.39
C HIS A 61 25.88 -33.90 29.76
N PRO A 62 25.40 -33.13 30.76
CA PRO A 62 24.63 -33.80 31.80
C PRO A 62 23.34 -33.07 32.21
N ALA A 63 22.40 -33.90 32.66
CA ALA A 63 21.06 -33.56 33.11
C ALA A 63 21.01 -32.77 34.43
N LEU A 64 20.14 -31.76 34.53
CA LEU A 64 19.72 -31.15 35.80
C LEU A 64 18.22 -30.77 35.79
N ARG A 65 17.44 -31.62 36.48
CA ARG A 65 16.25 -31.39 37.32
C ARG A 65 15.00 -30.62 36.79
N PRO A 66 13.79 -31.19 36.90
CA PRO A 66 12.53 -30.46 36.69
C PRO A 66 12.10 -29.66 37.95
N PRO A 67 11.54 -28.44 37.81
CA PRO A 67 10.91 -27.72 38.93
C PRO A 67 9.47 -28.23 39.24
N PRO A 68 8.97 -28.06 40.48
CA PRO A 68 7.69 -28.59 40.94
C PRO A 68 6.45 -27.87 40.34
N PRO A 69 5.25 -28.50 40.40
CA PRO A 69 4.04 -27.97 39.78
C PRO A 69 3.44 -26.84 40.61
N LEU A 70 3.33 -25.64 40.01
CA LEU A 70 2.55 -24.53 40.54
C LEU A 70 1.08 -24.69 40.17
N ALA A 71 0.21 -24.41 41.14
CA ALA A 71 -1.25 -24.52 41.11
C ALA A 71 -1.95 -23.85 39.90
N PRO A 72 -3.17 -24.28 39.54
CA PRO A 72 -3.93 -23.71 38.44
C PRO A 72 -4.41 -22.29 38.78
N ARG A 73 -3.79 -21.27 38.16
CA ARG A 73 -4.28 -19.90 38.16
C ARG A 73 -5.48 -19.80 37.19
N PRO A 74 -6.60 -19.16 37.57
CA PRO A 74 -7.77 -19.06 36.71
C PRO A 74 -7.42 -18.39 35.38
N ALA A 75 -7.76 -19.09 34.30
CA ALA A 75 -7.52 -18.68 32.93
C ALA A 75 -8.17 -17.32 32.66
N ALA A 76 -7.34 -16.29 32.48
CA ALA A 76 -7.75 -15.12 31.73
C ALA A 76 -8.12 -15.60 30.32
N ARG A 77 -9.38 -15.41 29.92
CA ARG A 77 -9.88 -15.70 28.58
C ARG A 77 -8.87 -15.14 27.55
N PRO A 78 -8.42 -15.94 26.58
CA PRO A 78 -7.64 -15.37 25.48
C PRO A 78 -8.49 -14.30 24.79
N PRO A 79 -7.91 -13.15 24.40
CA PRO A 79 -8.61 -12.23 23.52
C PRO A 79 -8.99 -13.02 22.27
N LYS A 80 -10.28 -12.96 21.91
CA LYS A 80 -10.77 -13.59 20.68
C LYS A 80 -9.89 -13.10 19.53
N PRO A 81 -9.43 -13.99 18.63
CA PRO A 81 -8.71 -13.55 17.44
C PRO A 81 -9.64 -12.59 16.69
N VAL A 82 -9.16 -11.37 16.49
CA VAL A 82 -9.83 -10.41 15.62
C VAL A 82 -9.71 -10.97 14.22
N ASP A 83 -10.85 -11.43 13.67
CA ASP A 83 -10.94 -11.90 12.30
C ASP A 83 -10.81 -10.69 11.37
N TRP A 84 -9.57 -10.45 10.94
CA TRP A 84 -9.19 -9.38 10.02
C TRP A 84 -10.00 -9.40 8.71
N GLN A 85 -10.53 -10.56 8.33
CA GLN A 85 -11.38 -10.70 7.16
C GLN A 85 -12.73 -10.00 7.34
N GLU A 86 -13.32 -10.07 8.53
CA GLU A 86 -14.53 -9.32 8.90
C GLU A 86 -14.24 -7.82 9.00
N GLU A 87 -13.08 -7.41 9.49
CA GLU A 87 -12.69 -5.98 9.52
C GLU A 87 -12.46 -5.42 8.12
N LEU A 88 -11.81 -6.16 7.22
CA LEU A 88 -11.65 -5.74 5.82
C LEU A 88 -12.99 -5.70 5.09
N ARG A 89 -13.87 -6.69 5.31
CA ARG A 89 -15.23 -6.64 4.76
C ARG A 89 -16.01 -5.46 5.31
N ARG A 90 -15.89 -5.14 6.60
CA ARG A 90 -16.53 -3.99 7.24
C ARG A 90 -16.04 -2.66 6.68
N LEU A 91 -14.72 -2.52 6.48
CA LEU A 91 -14.10 -1.31 5.92
C LEU A 91 -14.46 -1.12 4.44
N LEU A 92 -14.48 -2.19 3.64
CA LEU A 92 -14.89 -2.13 2.24
C LEU A 92 -16.42 -1.97 2.07
N ALA A 93 -17.23 -2.49 3.00
CA ALA A 93 -18.68 -2.35 3.00
C ALA A 93 -19.16 -0.99 3.53
N GLY A 94 -18.24 -0.09 3.93
CA GLY A 94 -18.56 1.27 4.35
C GLY A 94 -19.38 1.37 5.65
N GLN A 95 -19.47 0.31 6.44
CA GLN A 95 -20.21 0.32 7.71
C GLN A 95 -19.38 0.96 8.81
N THR A 96 -19.39 2.29 8.78
CA THR A 96 -19.02 3.14 9.90
C THR A 96 -20.11 2.97 10.96
N GLU A 97 -19.74 2.35 12.07
CA GLU A 97 -20.57 2.24 13.26
C GLU A 97 -20.94 3.65 13.72
N ALA A 98 -22.24 3.93 13.77
CA ALA A 98 -22.75 5.25 14.13
C ALA A 98 -22.21 5.65 15.51
N PRO A 99 -21.63 6.86 15.67
CA PRO A 99 -21.24 7.35 16.97
C PRO A 99 -22.48 7.45 17.89
N PRO A 100 -22.33 7.26 19.20
CA PRO A 100 -23.44 7.37 20.13
C PRO A 100 -24.10 8.76 19.99
N PRO A 101 -25.44 8.85 20.14
CA PRO A 101 -26.15 10.11 19.95
C PRO A 101 -25.61 11.18 20.90
N ILE A 102 -24.97 12.19 20.33
CA ILE A 102 -24.55 13.40 21.05
C ILE A 102 -25.83 14.07 21.55
N ARG A 103 -25.99 14.18 22.87
CA ARG A 103 -27.02 15.02 23.48
C ARG A 103 -26.71 16.47 23.14
N VAL A 104 -27.49 17.05 22.25
CA VAL A 104 -27.42 18.46 21.89
C VAL A 104 -27.91 19.29 23.11
N PRO A 105 -27.11 20.21 23.67
CA PRO A 105 -27.62 21.15 24.67
C PRO A 105 -28.64 22.11 24.01
N PRO A 106 -29.65 22.59 24.76
CA PRO A 106 -30.69 23.45 24.20
C PRO A 106 -30.10 24.74 23.61
N PRO A 107 -30.68 25.27 22.52
CA PRO A 107 -30.20 26.49 21.91
C PRO A 107 -30.29 27.66 22.89
N THR A 108 -29.16 28.34 23.08
CA THR A 108 -29.11 29.64 23.75
C THR A 108 -29.91 30.64 22.90
N PRO A 109 -30.86 31.40 23.47
CA PRO A 109 -31.57 32.42 22.70
C PRO A 109 -30.57 33.45 22.16
N LEU A 110 -30.47 33.57 20.84
CA LEU A 110 -29.68 34.60 20.18
C LEU A 110 -30.20 35.97 20.62
N ALA A 111 -29.28 36.80 21.11
CA ALA A 111 -29.50 38.23 21.24
C ALA A 111 -29.97 38.79 19.88
N ALA A 112 -31.00 39.64 19.93
CA ALA A 112 -31.57 40.27 18.76
C ALA A 112 -30.49 40.98 17.91
N PRO A 113 -30.56 40.90 16.57
CA PRO A 113 -29.62 41.62 15.72
C PRO A 113 -29.76 43.13 15.95
N PRO A 114 -28.65 43.91 15.93
CA PRO A 114 -28.75 45.36 15.94
C PRO A 114 -29.50 45.80 14.69
N SER A 115 -30.54 46.63 14.89
CA SER A 115 -31.31 47.24 13.82
C SER A 115 -30.39 48.05 12.91
N ILE A 116 -30.12 47.53 11.71
CA ILE A 116 -29.37 48.23 10.67
C ILE A 116 -30.28 49.36 10.18
N ARG A 117 -29.97 50.60 10.58
CA ARG A 117 -30.58 51.78 9.97
C ARG A 117 -30.25 51.79 8.48
N PRO A 118 -31.23 51.99 7.59
CA PRO A 118 -30.94 52.20 6.17
C PRO A 118 -30.05 53.44 6.01
N PRO A 119 -29.03 53.42 5.15
CA PRO A 119 -28.31 54.64 4.81
C PRO A 119 -29.30 55.62 4.18
N GLN A 120 -29.40 56.83 4.75
CA GLN A 120 -30.12 57.91 4.11
C GLN A 120 -29.42 58.25 2.79
N ILE A 121 -30.06 57.88 1.68
CA ILE A 121 -29.67 58.32 0.35
C ILE A 121 -29.94 59.83 0.33
N ARG A 122 -28.89 60.64 0.45
CA ARG A 122 -28.94 62.04 0.05
C ARG A 122 -29.15 62.07 -1.46
N ALA A 123 -30.38 62.35 -1.87
CA ALA A 123 -30.70 62.71 -3.25
C ALA A 123 -29.99 64.03 -3.56
N GLY A 124 -28.75 63.94 -4.05
CA GLY A 124 -28.13 65.01 -4.80
C GLY A 124 -28.86 65.10 -6.13
N VAL A 125 -29.75 66.09 -6.25
CA VAL A 125 -30.33 66.49 -7.54
C VAL A 125 -29.17 67.01 -8.40
N ALA A 126 -28.67 66.18 -9.31
CA ALA A 126 -27.85 66.64 -10.41
C ALA A 126 -28.77 67.29 -11.46
N PRO A 127 -28.33 68.37 -12.13
CA PRO A 127 -29.15 69.06 -13.14
C PRO A 127 -29.40 68.12 -14.34
N PRO A 128 -30.47 68.36 -15.12
CA PRO A 128 -30.76 67.59 -16.33
C PRO A 128 -29.70 67.92 -17.39
N THR A 129 -28.58 67.21 -17.35
CA THR A 129 -27.65 67.16 -18.46
C THR A 129 -28.19 66.17 -19.49
N SER A 130 -28.07 66.58 -20.74
CA SER A 130 -28.68 66.00 -21.93
C SER A 130 -28.79 64.46 -21.91
N GLY A 131 -29.95 63.91 -22.31
CA GLY A 131 -30.23 62.47 -22.29
C GLY A 131 -29.27 61.58 -23.10
N VAL A 132 -28.37 62.18 -23.89
CA VAL A 132 -27.33 61.47 -24.64
C VAL A 132 -26.11 61.15 -23.75
N GLU A 133 -25.76 62.04 -22.82
CA GLU A 133 -24.60 61.88 -21.93
C GLU A 133 -24.91 60.93 -20.76
N ALA A 134 -26.15 60.96 -20.24
CA ALA A 134 -26.62 60.01 -19.23
C ALA A 134 -26.69 58.56 -19.75
N ALA A 135 -27.08 58.36 -21.01
CA ALA A 135 -27.07 57.04 -21.65
C ALA A 135 -25.64 56.52 -21.86
N ALA A 136 -24.70 57.39 -22.24
CA ALA A 136 -23.28 57.04 -22.37
C ALA A 136 -22.66 56.66 -21.00
N ALA A 137 -23.01 57.37 -19.93
CA ALA A 137 -22.57 57.06 -18.58
C ALA A 137 -23.11 55.71 -18.08
N GLY A 138 -24.38 55.36 -18.37
CA GLY A 138 -24.96 54.06 -18.03
C GLY A 138 -24.31 52.88 -18.76
N LEU A 139 -23.88 53.07 -20.02
CA LEU A 139 -23.14 52.04 -20.75
C LEU A 139 -21.69 51.89 -20.24
N ALA A 140 -21.09 52.98 -19.75
CA ALA A 140 -19.76 52.94 -19.14
C ALA A 140 -19.75 52.14 -17.83
N THR A 141 -20.75 52.33 -16.95
CA THR A 141 -20.88 51.56 -15.70
C THR A 141 -21.18 50.09 -15.94
N LEU A 142 -21.91 49.75 -17.02
CA LEU A 142 -22.15 48.35 -17.40
C LEU A 142 -20.85 47.66 -17.86
N ARG A 143 -20.01 48.36 -18.63
CA ARG A 143 -18.67 47.85 -19.00
C ARG A 143 -17.77 47.66 -17.81
N GLU A 144 -17.78 48.60 -16.87
CA GLU A 144 -16.99 48.53 -15.64
C GLU A 144 -17.45 47.35 -14.76
N SER A 145 -18.75 47.15 -14.62
CA SER A 145 -19.27 45.99 -13.88
C SER A 145 -18.95 44.66 -14.57
N GLN A 146 -18.96 44.62 -15.91
CA GLN A 146 -18.52 43.44 -16.66
C GLN A 146 -17.02 43.15 -16.46
N ALA A 147 -16.17 44.17 -16.46
CA ALA A 147 -14.74 44.03 -16.19
C ALA A 147 -14.48 43.55 -14.75
N ALA A 148 -15.18 44.12 -13.77
CA ALA A 148 -15.11 43.70 -12.38
C ALA A 148 -15.55 42.24 -12.19
N TYR A 149 -16.60 41.81 -12.91
CA TYR A 149 -17.06 40.42 -12.86
C TYR A 149 -16.03 39.45 -13.47
N GLN A 150 -15.39 39.82 -14.59
CA GLN A 150 -14.32 39.02 -15.17
C GLN A 150 -13.11 38.91 -14.23
N GLN A 151 -12.73 40.00 -13.58
CA GLN A 151 -11.65 40.00 -12.59
C GLN A 151 -11.99 39.13 -11.37
N ALA A 152 -13.20 39.23 -10.85
CA ALA A 152 -13.66 38.40 -9.74
C ALA A 152 -13.63 36.90 -10.10
N ARG A 153 -14.06 36.55 -11.32
CA ARG A 153 -14.01 35.16 -11.82
C ARG A 153 -12.59 34.61 -11.89
N GLN A 154 -11.63 35.40 -12.36
CA GLN A 154 -10.21 34.98 -12.40
C GLN A 154 -9.64 34.76 -11.00
N MET A 155 -10.03 35.59 -10.03
CA MET A 155 -9.61 35.41 -8.64
C MET A 155 -10.25 34.17 -8.02
N ASP A 156 -11.52 33.89 -8.31
CA ASP A 156 -12.20 32.69 -7.81
C ASP A 156 -11.55 31.41 -8.34
N GLU A 157 -11.19 31.39 -9.63
CA GLU A 157 -10.45 30.29 -10.27
C GLU A 157 -9.04 30.11 -9.66
N ALA A 158 -8.31 31.20 -9.44
CA ALA A 158 -7.00 31.12 -8.79
C ALA A 158 -7.08 30.66 -7.31
N VAL A 159 -8.19 30.97 -6.63
CA VAL A 159 -8.43 30.53 -5.25
C VAL A 159 -8.82 29.05 -5.22
N SER A 160 -9.68 28.59 -6.13
CA SER A 160 -10.06 27.18 -6.21
C SER A 160 -8.85 26.28 -6.48
N GLU A 161 -7.98 26.65 -7.42
CA GLU A 161 -6.73 25.92 -7.69
C GLU A 161 -5.83 25.83 -6.46
N ARG A 162 -5.69 26.93 -5.70
CA ARG A 162 -4.89 26.93 -4.46
C ARG A 162 -5.51 26.07 -3.36
N LEU A 163 -6.83 26.03 -3.27
CA LEU A 163 -7.53 25.18 -2.30
C LEU A 163 -7.36 23.71 -2.66
N GLU A 164 -7.45 23.35 -3.94
CA GLU A 164 -7.18 21.99 -4.43
C GLU A 164 -5.74 21.57 -4.15
N GLN A 165 -4.76 22.43 -4.42
CA GLN A 165 -3.35 22.17 -4.08
C GLN A 165 -3.15 21.95 -2.59
N ARG A 166 -3.81 22.75 -1.72
CA ARG A 166 -3.77 22.55 -0.27
C ARG A 166 -4.44 21.25 0.16
N GLY A 167 -5.53 20.86 -0.50
CA GLY A 167 -6.18 19.56 -0.30
C GLY A 167 -5.25 18.39 -0.66
N ALA A 168 -4.57 18.48 -1.80
CA ALA A 168 -3.58 17.48 -2.22
C ALA A 168 -2.40 17.40 -1.24
N LEU A 169 -1.91 18.53 -0.74
CA LEU A 169 -0.84 18.58 0.25
C LEU A 169 -1.27 17.96 1.60
N SER A 170 -2.48 18.26 2.08
CA SER A 170 -2.98 17.69 3.34
C SER A 170 -3.18 16.18 3.21
N GLN A 171 -3.65 15.71 2.06
CA GLN A 171 -3.74 14.29 1.76
C GLN A 171 -2.35 13.64 1.75
N ALA A 172 -1.38 14.23 1.07
CA ALA A 172 0.00 13.73 1.04
C ALA A 172 0.62 13.66 2.45
N MET A 173 0.40 14.67 3.29
CA MET A 173 0.84 14.66 4.69
C MET A 173 0.21 13.52 5.49
N SER A 174 -1.10 13.26 5.29
CA SER A 174 -1.78 12.16 5.99
C SER A 174 -1.24 10.79 5.59
N VAL A 175 -0.96 10.58 4.30
CA VAL A 175 -0.37 9.33 3.79
C VAL A 175 1.04 9.14 4.34
N TYR A 176 1.84 10.20 4.37
CA TYR A 176 3.18 10.15 4.95
C TYR A 176 3.16 9.79 6.43
N GLN A 177 2.24 10.38 7.21
CA GLN A 177 2.08 10.04 8.63
C GLN A 177 1.71 8.55 8.81
N GLN A 178 0.75 8.04 8.03
CA GLN A 178 0.38 6.62 8.08
C GLN A 178 1.56 5.71 7.72
N ALA A 179 2.31 6.05 6.67
CA ALA A 179 3.49 5.29 6.26
C ALA A 179 4.56 5.28 7.36
N SER A 180 4.80 6.41 8.03
CA SER A 180 5.77 6.51 9.12
C SER A 180 5.41 5.64 10.33
N LEU A 181 4.11 5.49 10.63
CA LEU A 181 3.64 4.62 11.70
C LEU A 181 3.87 3.14 11.35
N LEU A 182 3.60 2.76 10.10
CA LEU A 182 3.87 1.41 9.62
C LEU A 182 5.37 1.09 9.67
N ASP A 183 6.22 2.04 9.27
CA ASP A 183 7.67 1.86 9.31
C ASP A 183 8.18 1.61 10.74
N GLN A 184 7.69 2.39 11.71
CA GLN A 184 7.98 2.16 13.14
C GLN A 184 7.53 0.77 13.61
N GLN A 185 6.33 0.33 13.21
CA GLN A 185 5.83 -1.00 13.57
C GLN A 185 6.66 -2.13 12.95
N VAL A 186 7.08 -1.97 11.69
CA VAL A 186 7.94 -2.93 11.00
C VAL A 186 9.31 -2.99 11.69
N ALA A 187 9.90 -1.84 12.04
CA ALA A 187 11.17 -1.80 12.77
C ALA A 187 11.07 -2.54 14.12
N VAL A 188 10.01 -2.32 14.89
CA VAL A 188 9.75 -3.05 16.15
C VAL A 188 9.59 -4.55 15.91
N ARG A 189 8.84 -4.96 14.89
CA ARG A 189 8.66 -6.39 14.56
C ARG A 189 9.96 -7.03 14.11
N LEU A 190 10.75 -6.37 13.27
CA LEU A 190 12.04 -6.88 12.83
C LEU A 190 12.99 -7.03 14.00
N HIS A 191 13.03 -6.07 14.93
CA HIS A 191 13.80 -6.20 16.15
C HIS A 191 13.33 -7.39 16.99
N ALA A 192 12.03 -7.57 17.17
CA ALA A 192 11.46 -8.71 17.89
C ALA A 192 11.81 -10.06 17.24
N VAL A 193 11.74 -10.16 15.91
CA VAL A 193 12.11 -11.38 15.16
C VAL A 193 13.60 -11.64 15.27
N THR A 194 14.44 -10.62 15.12
CA THR A 194 15.90 -10.74 15.21
C THR A 194 16.34 -11.16 16.61
N SER A 195 15.68 -10.65 17.65
CA SER A 195 15.97 -11.01 19.05
C SER A 195 15.46 -12.39 19.45
N ARG A 196 14.60 -13.04 18.64
CA ARG A 196 14.06 -14.35 18.96
C ARG A 196 15.00 -15.43 18.43
N PRO A 197 15.65 -16.23 19.29
CA PRO A 197 16.51 -17.30 18.83
C PRO A 197 15.66 -18.34 18.10
N VAL A 198 15.87 -18.47 16.79
CA VAL A 198 15.24 -19.52 15.99
C VAL A 198 15.97 -20.81 16.33
N ARG A 199 15.29 -21.71 17.03
CA ARG A 199 15.81 -23.04 17.32
C ARG A 199 15.92 -23.77 15.97
N PRO A 200 17.10 -24.27 15.57
CA PRO A 200 17.22 -25.01 14.32
C PRO A 200 16.31 -26.24 14.41
N THR A 201 15.19 -26.22 13.70
CA THR A 201 14.35 -27.40 13.56
C THR A 201 15.08 -28.32 12.60
N THR A 202 15.71 -29.35 13.15
CA THR A 202 16.28 -30.43 12.35
C THR A 202 15.17 -31.01 11.48
N VAL A 203 15.25 -30.73 10.18
CA VAL A 203 14.34 -31.31 9.19
C VAL A 203 14.69 -32.80 9.12
N VAL A 204 13.90 -33.62 9.81
CA VAL A 204 13.94 -35.07 9.58
C VAL A 204 13.33 -35.30 8.21
N ARG A 205 14.19 -35.41 7.19
CA ARG A 205 13.79 -35.86 5.85
C ARG A 205 13.27 -37.28 6.00
N ARG A 206 11.95 -37.43 6.17
CA ARG A 206 11.30 -38.73 6.10
C ARG A 206 11.29 -39.12 4.63
N THR A 207 12.33 -39.83 4.19
CA THR A 207 12.37 -40.47 2.88
C THR A 207 11.31 -41.57 2.87
N VAL A 208 10.08 -41.21 2.55
CA VAL A 208 9.02 -42.17 2.24
C VAL A 208 9.33 -42.70 0.84
N HIS A 209 10.25 -43.67 0.77
CA HIS A 209 10.48 -44.38 -0.48
C HIS A 209 9.24 -45.24 -0.75
N SER A 210 8.54 -44.95 -1.85
CA SER A 210 7.47 -45.80 -2.38
C SER A 210 7.99 -47.23 -2.53
N VAL A 211 7.14 -48.23 -2.27
CA VAL A 211 7.47 -49.67 -2.41
C VAL A 211 7.99 -49.99 -3.82
N GLU A 212 7.61 -49.19 -4.81
CA GLU A 212 8.08 -49.30 -6.19
C GLU A 212 9.57 -48.93 -6.35
N ILE A 213 10.07 -47.98 -5.55
CA ILE A 213 11.48 -47.54 -5.57
C ILE A 213 12.38 -48.61 -4.93
N SER A 214 11.90 -49.31 -3.89
CA SER A 214 12.67 -50.40 -3.28
C SER A 214 12.72 -51.65 -4.18
N GLN A 215 11.64 -51.93 -4.92
CA GLN A 215 11.59 -53.02 -5.89
C GLN A 215 12.48 -52.77 -7.12
N THR A 216 12.46 -51.56 -7.67
CA THR A 216 13.36 -51.18 -8.78
C THR A 216 14.82 -51.20 -8.33
N ARG A 217 15.14 -50.71 -7.12
CA ARG A 217 16.50 -50.80 -6.57
C ARG A 217 16.98 -52.24 -6.36
N ALA A 218 16.07 -53.18 -6.07
CA ALA A 218 16.40 -54.61 -6.00
C ALA A 218 16.70 -55.19 -7.39
N LEU A 219 15.99 -54.77 -8.44
CA LEU A 219 16.26 -55.18 -9.82
C LEU A 219 17.64 -54.72 -10.31
N PHE A 220 18.11 -53.54 -9.88
CA PHE A 220 19.45 -53.03 -10.21
C PHE A 220 20.60 -53.74 -9.46
N ARG A 221 20.34 -54.62 -8.51
CA ARG A 221 21.40 -55.46 -7.88
C ARG A 221 21.93 -56.54 -8.83
N HIS A 222 21.17 -56.91 -9.86
CA HIS A 222 21.60 -57.89 -10.85
C HIS A 222 22.29 -57.17 -12.04
N PRO A 223 23.56 -57.49 -12.34
CA PRO A 223 24.35 -56.75 -13.32
C PRO A 223 23.81 -56.90 -14.75
N ALA A 224 23.14 -58.02 -15.07
CA ALA A 224 22.50 -58.23 -16.36
C ALA A 224 21.29 -57.31 -16.54
N THR A 225 20.44 -57.20 -15.51
CA THR A 225 19.23 -56.38 -15.51
C THR A 225 19.56 -54.88 -15.49
N ALA A 226 20.62 -54.49 -14.77
CA ALA A 226 21.11 -53.11 -14.76
C ALA A 226 21.57 -52.65 -16.15
N ARG A 227 22.30 -53.51 -16.89
CA ARG A 227 22.72 -53.19 -18.27
C ARG A 227 21.54 -53.03 -19.21
N GLN A 228 20.54 -53.91 -19.10
CA GLN A 228 19.32 -53.82 -19.90
C GLN A 228 18.52 -52.55 -19.58
N ALA A 229 18.41 -52.17 -18.30
CA ALA A 229 17.73 -50.96 -17.88
C ALA A 229 18.46 -49.68 -18.34
N VAL A 230 19.79 -49.67 -18.35
CA VAL A 230 20.59 -48.56 -18.90
C VAL A 230 20.39 -48.44 -20.42
N ILE A 231 20.45 -49.55 -21.16
CA ILE A 231 20.21 -49.53 -22.61
C ILE A 231 18.77 -49.09 -22.91
N ALA A 232 17.79 -49.59 -22.16
CA ALA A 232 16.41 -49.16 -22.27
C ALA A 232 16.24 -47.67 -21.97
N ALA A 233 16.91 -47.14 -20.93
CA ALA A 233 16.86 -45.72 -20.59
C ALA A 233 17.48 -44.82 -21.67
N VAL A 234 18.51 -45.29 -22.36
CA VAL A 234 19.14 -44.56 -23.48
C VAL A 234 18.22 -44.51 -24.71
N ILE A 235 17.42 -45.56 -24.94
CA ILE A 235 16.55 -45.67 -26.12
C ILE A 235 15.17 -45.03 -25.88
N LEU A 236 14.61 -45.22 -24.68
CA LEU A 236 13.22 -44.89 -24.33
C LEU A 236 13.10 -43.69 -23.36
N GLY A 237 14.22 -43.19 -22.83
CA GLY A 237 14.25 -42.16 -21.79
C GLY A 237 14.31 -42.74 -20.36
N PRO A 238 14.73 -41.94 -19.35
CA PRO A 238 14.86 -42.40 -17.97
C PRO A 238 13.50 -42.86 -17.42
N PRO A 239 13.44 -44.02 -16.72
CA PRO A 239 12.18 -44.50 -16.17
C PRO A 239 11.68 -43.55 -15.07
N PRO A 240 10.35 -43.34 -14.96
CA PRO A 240 9.77 -42.46 -13.96
C PRO A 240 10.16 -42.96 -12.56
N GLY A 241 10.82 -42.09 -11.78
CA GLY A 241 11.31 -42.41 -10.43
C GLY A 241 12.84 -42.41 -10.25
N LEU A 242 13.63 -42.16 -11.31
CA LEU A 242 15.07 -41.86 -11.23
C LEU A 242 15.39 -40.36 -11.40
N GLU A 243 14.40 -39.50 -11.26
CA GLU A 243 14.58 -38.05 -11.26
C GLU A 243 15.06 -37.62 -9.86
N VAL A 244 16.33 -37.25 -9.78
CA VAL A 244 16.98 -36.68 -8.58
C VAL A 244 17.09 -35.18 -8.75
#